data_AF-A0A2A4LJU2-F1
#
_entry.id   AF-A0A2A4LJU2-F1
#
_cell.length_a   1.000
_cell.length_b   1.000
_cell.length_c   1.000
_cell.angle_alpha   90.00
_cell.angle_beta   90.00
_cell.angle_gamma   90.00
#
_symmetry.space_group_name_H-M   'P 1'
#
loop_
_entity.id
_entity.type
_entity.pdbx_description
1 polymer ?
#
loop_
_entity_poly.entity_id
_entity_poly.type
_entity_poly.pdbx_seq_one_letter_code
_entity_poly.pdbx_strand_id
1 'polypeptide(L)'
;MATKEKHSLETGVGWMRAAGELTRMRLLALLNKADLTVSDLVEILDQSQPRISRHLKLLVDAGLAQRFQEGAWAFFRTADSGQVRVFLDTIIEPLASDDKVLMSDLAKLDTVRRARAERAATYFAKNAEEWNKIRSLHVHEEDIEQRMLLMGLDHTPKSILDLGTGTGRVLQLFGPYVERGVGIDSSADMLTLARSELADAGGSHLQVRRGDVYNVPKGEKYDLIVLHQVLHFLETPQLALQQARQQLADGGRILVVDLEPHDLEFLREEHAHLRLGISLEQMSSWIDETDLELVQLAQIEPGKDDKEILSVFLWLVTKKNS
;
A
#
# COMPACT_ATOMS: atom_id res chain seq x y z
N MET A 1 30.30 12.18 3.35
CA MET A 1 30.15 11.53 4.68
C MET A 1 29.01 12.21 5.41
N ALA A 2 27.87 11.55 5.58
CA ALA A 2 26.79 12.10 6.39
C ALA A 2 27.29 12.30 7.82
N THR A 3 27.21 13.53 8.32
CA THR A 3 27.49 13.87 9.71
C THR A 3 26.64 12.98 10.60
N LYS A 4 27.27 12.02 11.29
CA LYS A 4 26.60 11.23 12.35
C LYS A 4 26.12 12.23 13.40
N GLU A 5 24.82 12.48 13.45
CA GLU A 5 24.21 13.21 14.54
C GLU A 5 24.60 12.51 15.85
N LYS A 6 24.98 13.30 16.87
CA LYS A 6 25.40 12.80 18.18
C LYS A 6 24.25 12.98 19.18
N HIS A 7 24.08 12.05 20.11
CA HIS A 7 23.04 12.10 21.15
C HIS A 7 23.70 12.43 22.48
N SER A 8 22.93 12.97 23.41
CA SER A 8 23.44 13.23 24.76
C SER A 8 23.67 11.92 25.51
N LEU A 9 24.54 11.97 26.52
CA LEU A 9 24.77 10.86 27.45
C LEU A 9 23.45 10.41 28.11
N GLU A 10 22.59 11.37 28.49
CA GLU A 10 21.30 11.09 29.13
C GLU A 10 20.35 10.32 28.19
N THR A 11 20.28 10.71 26.91
CA THR A 11 19.48 10.00 25.90
C THR A 11 19.96 8.56 25.71
N GLY A 12 21.27 8.36 25.59
CA GLY A 12 21.84 7.00 25.43
C GLY A 12 21.57 6.11 26.65
N VAL A 13 21.72 6.63 27.87
CA VAL A 13 21.37 5.91 29.11
C VAL A 13 19.87 5.60 29.16
N GLY A 14 19.01 6.52 28.73
CA GLY A 14 17.56 6.32 28.62
C GLY A 14 17.21 5.13 27.72
N TRP A 15 17.80 5.08 26.53
CA TRP A 15 17.63 3.95 25.60
C TRP A 15 18.12 2.64 26.18
N MET A 16 19.28 2.60 26.82
CA MET A 16 19.80 1.38 27.45
C MET A 16 18.91 0.88 28.59
N ARG A 17 18.37 1.77 29.44
CA ARG A 17 17.43 1.39 30.51
C ARG A 17 16.11 0.85 29.95
N ALA A 18 15.62 1.48 28.88
CA ALA A 18 14.41 1.07 28.21
C ALA A 18 14.58 -0.25 27.44
N ALA A 19 15.72 -0.51 26.81
CA ALA A 19 15.97 -1.77 26.10
C ALA A 19 16.39 -2.91 27.04
N GLY A 20 17.10 -2.61 28.14
CA GLY A 20 17.79 -3.55 29.03
C GLY A 20 16.90 -4.43 29.91
N GLU A 21 15.98 -5.18 29.30
CA GLU A 21 15.19 -6.23 29.93
C GLU A 21 14.72 -7.22 28.87
N LEU A 22 14.65 -8.51 29.23
CA LEU A 22 14.45 -9.60 28.28
C LEU A 22 13.17 -9.44 27.44
N THR A 23 12.03 -9.12 28.07
CA THR A 23 10.76 -8.93 27.36
C THR A 23 10.85 -7.76 26.38
N ARG A 24 11.48 -6.65 26.77
CA ARG A 24 11.65 -5.48 25.90
C ARG A 24 12.61 -5.75 24.73
N MET A 25 13.65 -6.54 24.91
CA MET A 25 14.50 -7.01 23.80
C MET A 25 13.72 -7.89 22.82
N ARG A 26 12.92 -8.84 23.33
CA ARG A 26 12.03 -9.68 22.49
C ARG A 26 11.03 -8.83 21.72
N LEU A 27 10.39 -7.86 22.38
CA LEU A 27 9.48 -6.90 21.75
C LEU A 27 10.18 -6.11 20.64
N LEU A 28 11.36 -5.51 20.90
CA LEU A 28 12.10 -4.76 19.89
C LEU A 28 12.52 -5.63 18.71
N ALA A 29 12.95 -6.87 18.94
CA ALA A 29 13.29 -7.81 17.88
C ALA A 29 12.08 -8.14 16.97
N LEU A 30 10.90 -8.35 17.56
CA LEU A 30 9.65 -8.59 16.82
C LEU A 30 9.16 -7.34 16.07
N LEU A 31 9.15 -6.19 16.75
CA LEU A 31 8.72 -4.90 16.19
C LEU A 31 9.64 -4.37 15.08
N ASN A 32 10.89 -4.86 15.02
CA ASN A 32 11.81 -4.58 13.90
C ASN A 32 11.51 -5.44 12.66
N LYS A 33 10.69 -6.49 12.79
CA LYS A 33 10.30 -7.39 11.68
C LYS A 33 8.90 -7.10 11.15
N ALA A 34 7.99 -6.59 11.99
CA ALA A 34 6.61 -6.31 11.61
C ALA A 34 5.96 -5.28 12.53
N ASP A 35 4.91 -4.64 12.01
CA ASP A 35 4.01 -3.79 12.78
C ASP A 35 3.02 -4.68 13.55
N LEU A 36 2.98 -4.59 14.88
CA LEU A 36 2.24 -5.54 15.73
C LEU A 36 1.30 -4.82 16.69
N THR A 37 0.14 -5.42 16.94
CA THR A 37 -0.78 -4.95 17.97
C THR A 37 -0.42 -5.53 19.34
N VAL A 38 -1.02 -4.99 20.39
CA VAL A 38 -0.91 -5.57 21.74
C VAL A 38 -1.37 -7.03 21.77
N SER A 39 -2.45 -7.37 21.04
CA SER A 39 -2.96 -8.75 21.00
C SER A 39 -1.97 -9.71 20.33
N ASP A 40 -1.29 -9.28 19.25
CA ASP A 40 -0.28 -10.12 18.60
C ASP A 40 0.88 -10.43 19.54
N LEU A 41 1.33 -9.41 20.26
CA LEU A 41 2.47 -9.52 21.17
C LEU A 41 2.14 -10.37 22.39
N VAL A 42 0.89 -10.32 22.86
CA VAL A 42 0.36 -11.23 23.90
C VAL A 42 0.40 -12.68 23.40
N GLU A 43 -0.07 -12.91 22.17
CA GLU A 43 -0.10 -14.24 21.54
C GLU A 43 1.31 -14.81 21.30
N ILE A 44 2.22 -14.00 20.73
CA ILE A 44 3.59 -14.39 20.42
C ILE A 44 4.39 -14.66 21.69
N LEU A 45 4.40 -13.70 22.63
CA LEU A 45 5.27 -13.76 23.80
C LEU A 45 4.70 -14.62 24.93
N ASP A 46 3.44 -15.03 24.83
CA ASP A 46 2.69 -15.77 25.86
C ASP A 46 2.72 -15.03 27.21
N GLN A 47 2.40 -13.75 27.17
CA GLN A 47 2.41 -12.86 28.33
C GLN A 47 1.12 -12.04 28.40
N SER A 48 0.74 -11.65 29.62
CA SER A 48 -0.51 -10.92 29.83
C SER A 48 -0.52 -9.53 29.16
N GLN A 49 -1.69 -9.13 28.67
CA GLN A 49 -1.92 -7.82 28.05
C GLN A 49 -1.48 -6.62 28.92
N PRO A 50 -1.72 -6.58 30.25
CA PRO A 50 -1.22 -5.51 31.09
C PRO A 50 0.31 -5.43 31.14
N ARG A 51 1.00 -6.57 31.07
CA ARG A 51 2.47 -6.64 31.05
C ARG A 51 3.03 -6.13 29.74
N ILE A 52 2.49 -6.61 28.61
CA ILE A 52 2.89 -6.16 27.27
C ILE A 52 2.65 -4.66 27.09
N SER A 53 1.45 -4.17 27.43
CA SER A 53 1.12 -2.74 27.34
C SER A 53 2.07 -1.87 28.17
N ARG A 54 2.45 -2.32 29.38
CA ARG A 54 3.41 -1.61 30.23
C ARG A 54 4.80 -1.54 29.58
N HIS A 55 5.28 -2.64 29.02
CA HIS A 55 6.59 -2.66 28.36
C HIS A 55 6.62 -1.82 27.08
N LEU A 56 5.57 -1.88 26.27
CA LEU A 56 5.41 -1.05 25.08
C LEU A 56 5.39 0.44 25.43
N LYS A 57 4.67 0.82 26.50
CA LYS A 57 4.68 2.21 26.97
C LYS A 57 6.10 2.69 27.30
N LEU A 58 6.88 1.89 28.02
CA LEU A 58 8.27 2.25 28.35
C LEU A 58 9.17 2.37 27.12
N LEU A 59 8.96 1.53 26.10
CA LEU A 59 9.69 1.61 24.84
C LEU A 59 9.29 2.85 24.01
N VAL A 60 8.00 3.19 24.01
CA VAL A 60 7.47 4.39 23.34
C VAL A 60 7.94 5.67 24.04
N ASP A 61 7.86 5.72 25.37
CA ASP A 61 8.32 6.87 26.17
C ASP A 61 9.83 7.13 25.97
N ALA A 62 10.61 6.09 25.68
CA ALA A 62 12.04 6.18 25.35
C ALA A 62 12.34 6.45 23.87
N GLY A 63 11.31 6.49 23.01
CA GLY A 63 11.45 6.67 21.55
C GLY A 63 11.99 5.46 20.79
N LEU A 64 12.15 4.30 21.44
CA LEU A 64 12.63 3.06 20.80
C LEU A 64 11.53 2.38 19.98
N ALA A 65 10.27 2.60 20.36
CA ALA A 65 9.09 2.15 19.62
C ALA A 65 8.18 3.33 19.31
N GLN A 66 7.38 3.20 18.26
CA GLN A 66 6.36 4.16 17.85
C GLN A 66 5.00 3.47 17.91
N ARG A 67 3.95 4.24 18.26
CA ARG A 67 2.56 3.80 18.28
C ARG A 67 1.76 4.62 17.27
N PHE A 68 0.98 3.96 16.43
CA PHE A 68 0.06 4.61 15.49
C PHE A 68 -1.32 3.95 15.58
N GLN A 69 -2.36 4.69 15.19
CA GLN A 69 -3.75 4.24 15.22
C GLN A 69 -4.23 3.97 13.80
N GLU A 70 -4.93 2.85 13.62
CA GLU A 70 -5.52 2.45 12.35
C GLU A 70 -6.90 1.85 12.59
N GLY A 71 -7.93 2.65 12.30
CA GLY A 71 -9.31 2.31 12.67
C GLY A 71 -9.43 2.05 14.17
N ALA A 72 -9.93 0.87 14.54
CA ALA A 72 -10.10 0.46 15.93
C ALA A 72 -8.81 -0.08 16.60
N TRP A 73 -7.69 -0.18 15.87
CA TRP A 73 -6.50 -0.90 16.32
C TRP A 73 -5.31 0.03 16.57
N ALA A 74 -4.47 -0.38 17.52
CA ALA A 74 -3.23 0.29 17.86
C ALA A 74 -2.04 -0.59 17.49
N PHE A 75 -1.23 -0.12 16.54
CA PHE A 75 -0.03 -0.81 16.08
C PHE A 75 1.22 -0.18 16.66
N PHE A 76 2.24 -1.02 16.82
CA PHE A 76 3.55 -0.67 17.32
C PHE A 76 4.61 -1.11 16.32
N ARG A 77 5.67 -0.33 16.20
CA ARG A 77 6.88 -0.65 15.40
C ARG A 77 8.12 -0.04 16.04
N THR A 78 9.31 -0.48 15.67
CA THR A 78 10.54 0.22 16.07
C THR A 78 10.68 1.55 15.34
N ALA A 79 11.30 2.54 15.99
CA ALA A 79 11.68 3.78 15.32
C ALA A 79 12.62 3.51 14.13
N ASP A 80 12.40 4.22 13.01
CA ASP A 80 12.98 3.89 11.71
C ASP A 80 13.98 4.93 11.17
N SER A 81 14.24 5.99 11.94
CA SER A 81 15.08 7.11 11.50
C SER A 81 15.95 7.68 12.61
N GLY A 82 16.96 8.45 12.20
CA GLY A 82 17.86 9.16 13.12
C GLY A 82 18.74 8.23 13.97
N GLN A 83 19.20 8.77 15.09
CA GLN A 83 20.18 8.10 15.97
C GLN A 83 19.60 6.90 16.72
N VAL A 84 18.29 6.91 16.98
CA VAL A 84 17.62 5.79 17.63
C VAL A 84 17.64 4.55 16.76
N ARG A 85 17.54 4.69 15.43
CA ARG A 85 17.68 3.58 14.49
C ARG A 85 19.08 2.96 14.56
N VAL A 86 20.13 3.77 14.60
CA VAL A 86 21.51 3.30 14.75
C VAL A 86 21.71 2.53 16.06
N PHE A 87 21.12 3.00 17.16
CA PHE A 87 21.14 2.30 18.44
C PHE A 87 20.42 0.94 18.37
N LEU A 88 19.21 0.91 17.79
CA LEU A 88 18.43 -0.30 17.61
C LEU A 88 19.18 -1.35 16.78
N ASP A 89 19.79 -0.94 15.66
CA ASP A 89 20.61 -1.83 14.82
C ASP A 89 21.78 -2.42 15.62
N THR A 90 22.43 -1.62 16.46
CA THR A 90 23.55 -2.05 17.31
C THR A 90 23.16 -3.14 18.31
N ILE A 91 21.92 -3.17 18.78
CA ILE A 91 21.48 -4.13 19.81
C ILE A 91 20.61 -5.28 19.26
N ILE A 92 20.00 -5.12 18.09
CA ILE A 92 19.12 -6.11 17.46
C ILE A 92 19.89 -6.97 16.43
N GLU A 93 20.71 -6.36 15.57
CA GLU A 93 21.42 -7.07 14.50
C GLU A 93 22.38 -8.15 15.02
N PRO A 94 23.12 -7.94 16.14
CA PRO A 94 24.01 -8.97 16.68
C PRO A 94 23.29 -10.11 17.43
N LEU A 95 21.96 -10.07 17.56
CA LEU A 95 21.24 -11.16 18.22
C LEU A 95 21.42 -12.46 17.44
N ALA A 96 21.82 -13.51 18.15
CA ALA A 96 22.12 -14.79 17.54
C ALA A 96 20.85 -15.38 16.90
N SER A 97 20.92 -15.69 15.59
CA SER A 97 19.80 -16.27 14.84
C SER A 97 19.38 -17.65 15.34
N ASP A 98 20.24 -18.32 16.10
CA ASP A 98 20.04 -19.62 16.73
C ASP A 98 19.63 -19.54 18.21
N ASP A 99 19.40 -18.34 18.76
CA ASP A 99 18.83 -18.18 20.09
C ASP A 99 17.43 -18.81 20.14
N LYS A 100 17.24 -19.77 21.05
CA LYS A 100 16.01 -20.57 21.12
C LYS A 100 14.77 -19.74 21.43
N VAL A 101 14.91 -18.69 22.25
CA VAL A 101 13.78 -17.83 22.62
C VAL A 101 13.37 -17.00 21.42
N LEU A 102 14.34 -16.37 20.76
CA LEU A 102 14.09 -15.56 19.56
C LEU A 102 13.55 -16.41 18.39
N MET A 103 14.11 -17.60 18.15
CA MET A 103 13.58 -18.52 17.13
C MET A 103 12.12 -18.90 17.40
N SER A 104 11.79 -19.20 18.66
CA SER A 104 10.40 -19.52 19.04
C SER A 104 9.47 -18.33 18.83
N ASP A 105 9.90 -17.13 19.18
CA ASP A 105 9.11 -15.91 18.99
C ASP A 105 8.89 -15.60 17.52
N LEU A 106 9.92 -15.74 16.69
CA LEU A 106 9.83 -15.53 15.24
C LEU A 106 8.94 -16.57 14.55
N ALA A 107 8.99 -17.84 14.98
CA ALA A 107 8.08 -18.87 14.46
C ALA A 107 6.61 -18.59 14.82
N LYS A 108 6.35 -18.10 16.04
CA LYS A 108 5.00 -17.66 16.44
C LYS A 108 4.57 -16.40 15.69
N LEU A 109 5.48 -15.46 15.46
CA LEU A 109 5.23 -14.29 14.62
C LEU A 109 4.77 -14.72 13.22
N ASP A 110 5.48 -15.66 12.59
CA ASP A 110 5.08 -16.19 11.28
C ASP A 110 3.70 -16.86 11.33
N THR A 111 3.38 -17.56 12.43
CA THR A 111 2.06 -18.18 12.64
C THR A 111 0.95 -17.13 12.75
N VAL A 112 1.14 -16.09 13.58
CA VAL A 112 0.19 -14.97 13.72
C VAL A 112 -0.01 -14.25 12.39
N ARG A 113 1.07 -14.06 11.63
CA ARG A 113 1.01 -13.44 10.28
C ARG A 113 0.23 -14.30 9.30
N ARG A 114 0.47 -15.62 9.27
CA ARG A 114 -0.30 -16.56 8.42
C ARG A 114 -1.77 -16.59 8.82
N ALA A 115 -2.09 -16.68 10.11
CA ALA A 115 -3.48 -16.66 10.58
C ALA A 115 -4.21 -15.33 10.30
N ARG A 116 -3.48 -14.20 10.22
CA ARG A 116 -4.02 -12.94 9.72
C ARG A 116 -4.25 -12.97 8.22
N ALA A 117 -3.25 -13.42 7.45
CA ALA A 117 -3.38 -13.57 6.01
C ALA A 117 -4.53 -14.52 5.64
N GLU A 118 -4.72 -15.62 6.37
CA GLU A 118 -5.84 -16.55 6.21
C GLU A 118 -7.18 -15.94 6.62
N ARG A 119 -7.25 -15.16 7.71
CA ARG A 119 -8.50 -14.48 8.11
C ARG A 119 -8.89 -13.37 7.15
N ALA A 120 -7.91 -12.60 6.68
CA ALA A 120 -8.09 -11.65 5.61
C ALA A 120 -8.54 -12.39 4.34
N ALA A 121 -7.81 -13.42 3.91
CA ALA A 121 -8.18 -14.25 2.77
C ALA A 121 -9.53 -14.95 2.92
N THR A 122 -9.99 -15.28 4.14
CA THR A 122 -11.31 -15.88 4.40
C THR A 122 -12.42 -14.83 4.42
N TYR A 123 -12.14 -13.65 4.98
CA TYR A 123 -13.02 -12.48 4.93
C TYR A 123 -13.20 -12.03 3.48
N PHE A 124 -12.11 -12.02 2.70
CA PHE A 124 -12.15 -11.75 1.28
C PHE A 124 -12.69 -12.93 0.48
N ALA A 125 -12.44 -14.20 0.79
CA ALA A 125 -13.03 -15.35 0.07
C ALA A 125 -14.54 -15.42 0.25
N LYS A 126 -15.05 -15.05 1.44
CA LYS A 126 -16.50 -14.87 1.66
C LYS A 126 -17.09 -13.70 0.86
N ASN A 127 -16.28 -12.71 0.51
CA ASN A 127 -16.68 -11.54 -0.28
C ASN A 127 -16.15 -11.61 -1.74
N ALA A 128 -15.41 -12.65 -2.13
CA ALA A 128 -14.72 -12.78 -3.41
C ALA A 128 -15.64 -13.43 -4.45
N GLU A 129 -16.64 -14.22 -4.03
CA GLU A 129 -17.75 -14.55 -4.92
C GLU A 129 -18.50 -13.28 -5.34
N GLU A 130 -18.62 -12.30 -4.44
CA GLU A 130 -19.19 -10.97 -4.72
C GLU A 130 -18.25 -10.10 -5.56
N TRP A 131 -16.94 -10.11 -5.29
CA TRP A 131 -15.96 -9.31 -6.04
C TRP A 131 -15.65 -9.89 -7.43
N ASN A 132 -15.66 -11.21 -7.60
CA ASN A 132 -15.66 -11.85 -8.93
C ASN A 132 -16.94 -11.52 -9.70
N LYS A 133 -18.09 -11.41 -9.01
CA LYS A 133 -19.36 -11.01 -9.61
C LYS A 133 -19.36 -9.53 -10.05
N ILE A 134 -18.64 -8.66 -9.36
CA ILE A 134 -18.47 -7.25 -9.76
C ILE A 134 -17.39 -7.07 -10.83
N ARG A 135 -16.31 -7.83 -10.78
CA ARG A 135 -15.38 -7.92 -11.92
C ARG A 135 -16.09 -8.40 -13.18
N SER A 136 -17.09 -9.29 -13.06
CA SER A 136 -17.95 -9.65 -14.19
C SER A 136 -18.98 -8.59 -14.61
N LEU A 137 -19.15 -7.50 -13.86
CA LEU A 137 -19.92 -6.32 -14.29
C LEU A 137 -19.08 -5.36 -15.16
N HIS A 138 -17.86 -5.73 -15.54
CA HIS A 138 -17.01 -4.94 -16.44
C HIS A 138 -16.81 -5.68 -17.77
N VAL A 139 -16.48 -4.92 -18.83
CA VAL A 139 -16.08 -5.51 -20.12
C VAL A 139 -14.93 -6.49 -19.86
N HIS A 140 -14.78 -7.53 -20.70
CA HIS A 140 -13.78 -8.57 -20.53
C HIS A 140 -12.43 -7.98 -20.08
N GLU A 141 -11.94 -8.40 -18.91
CA GLU A 141 -10.76 -7.83 -18.23
C GLU A 141 -9.54 -7.77 -19.18
N GLU A 142 -9.44 -8.74 -20.10
CA GLU A 142 -8.43 -8.79 -21.13
C GLU A 142 -8.45 -7.59 -22.10
N ASP A 143 -9.63 -7.09 -22.50
CA ASP A 143 -9.76 -5.92 -23.38
C ASP A 143 -9.29 -4.65 -22.67
N ILE A 144 -9.62 -4.52 -21.37
CA ILE A 144 -9.18 -3.41 -20.52
C ILE A 144 -7.66 -3.45 -20.37
N GLU A 145 -7.09 -4.60 -20.00
CA GLU A 145 -5.65 -4.78 -19.82
C GLU A 145 -4.86 -4.54 -21.11
N GLN A 146 -5.35 -5.03 -22.25
CA GLN A 146 -4.74 -4.76 -23.56
C GLN A 146 -4.76 -3.26 -23.89
N ARG A 147 -5.86 -2.57 -23.61
CA ARG A 147 -5.95 -1.12 -23.83
C ARG A 147 -5.03 -0.35 -22.88
N MET A 148 -4.94 -0.77 -21.63
CA MET A 148 -4.01 -0.20 -20.64
C MET A 148 -2.57 -0.32 -21.11
N LEU A 149 -2.15 -1.50 -21.57
CA LEU A 149 -0.81 -1.70 -22.12
C LEU A 149 -0.55 -0.81 -23.33
N LEU A 150 -1.49 -0.75 -24.28
CA LEU A 150 -1.34 0.05 -25.50
C LEU A 150 -1.19 1.54 -25.20
N MET A 151 -1.95 2.08 -24.24
CA MET A 151 -1.87 3.49 -23.86
C MET A 151 -0.69 3.79 -22.92
N GLY A 152 -0.45 2.92 -21.94
CA GLY A 152 0.57 3.13 -20.90
C GLY A 152 2.01 2.93 -21.38
N LEU A 153 2.21 2.18 -22.47
CA LEU A 153 3.54 1.92 -23.05
C LEU A 153 3.89 2.83 -24.24
N ASP A 154 3.06 3.81 -24.59
CA ASP A 154 3.28 4.76 -25.70
C ASP A 154 4.64 5.49 -25.61
N HIS A 155 5.19 5.67 -24.40
CA HIS A 155 6.46 6.35 -24.16
C HIS A 155 7.56 5.46 -23.54
N THR A 156 7.41 4.13 -23.56
CA THR A 156 8.40 3.17 -23.00
C THR A 156 8.82 3.50 -21.55
N PRO A 157 7.90 3.45 -20.58
CA PRO A 157 8.20 3.82 -19.20
C PRO A 157 9.23 2.87 -18.58
N LYS A 158 10.17 3.42 -17.79
CA LYS A 158 11.14 2.61 -17.04
C LYS A 158 10.68 2.34 -15.62
N SER A 159 9.78 3.16 -15.10
CA SER A 159 9.29 3.07 -13.74
C SER A 159 7.78 3.28 -13.66
N ILE A 160 7.12 2.44 -12.85
CA ILE A 160 5.67 2.51 -12.61
C ILE A 160 5.36 2.75 -11.13
N LEU A 161 4.36 3.59 -10.87
CA LEU A 161 3.67 3.70 -9.58
C LEU A 161 2.20 3.31 -9.75
N ASP A 162 1.73 2.37 -8.97
CA ASP A 162 0.34 1.91 -8.95
C ASP A 162 -0.33 2.41 -7.65
N LEU A 163 -1.21 3.40 -7.74
CA LEU A 163 -1.89 4.00 -6.59
C LEU A 163 -3.23 3.30 -6.40
N GLY A 164 -3.46 2.71 -5.22
CA GLY A 164 -4.57 1.79 -4.98
C GLY A 164 -4.30 0.40 -5.57
N THR A 165 -3.10 -0.15 -5.31
CA THR A 165 -2.60 -1.33 -6.03
C THR A 165 -3.42 -2.60 -5.78
N GLY A 166 -4.21 -2.66 -4.71
CA GLY A 166 -5.00 -3.84 -4.37
C GLY A 166 -4.14 -5.09 -4.31
N THR A 167 -4.46 -6.09 -5.13
CA THR A 167 -3.73 -7.36 -5.23
C THR A 167 -2.51 -7.30 -6.15
N GLY A 168 -2.13 -6.12 -6.67
CA GLY A 168 -0.94 -5.92 -7.50
C GLY A 168 -1.12 -6.30 -8.97
N ARG A 169 -2.35 -6.44 -9.47
CA ARG A 169 -2.61 -6.87 -10.86
C ARG A 169 -1.99 -5.95 -11.90
N VAL A 170 -2.09 -4.63 -11.71
CA VAL A 170 -1.47 -3.64 -12.61
C VAL A 170 0.05 -3.80 -12.63
N LEU A 171 0.67 -4.04 -11.47
CA LEU A 171 2.11 -4.28 -11.41
C LEU A 171 2.51 -5.56 -12.13
N GLN A 172 1.71 -6.64 -12.06
CA GLN A 172 1.97 -7.84 -12.86
C GLN A 172 1.86 -7.56 -14.36
N LEU A 173 0.84 -6.80 -14.76
CA LEU A 173 0.58 -6.47 -16.16
C LEU A 173 1.74 -5.67 -16.79
N PHE A 174 2.20 -4.62 -16.12
CA PHE A 174 3.26 -3.74 -16.63
C PHE A 174 4.67 -4.20 -16.27
N GLY A 175 4.81 -5.07 -15.27
CA GLY A 175 6.08 -5.55 -14.73
C GLY A 175 7.11 -5.98 -15.78
N PRO A 176 6.73 -6.78 -16.80
CA PRO A 176 7.66 -7.20 -17.86
C PRO A 176 8.27 -6.06 -18.70
N TYR A 177 7.69 -4.87 -18.66
CA TYR A 177 8.04 -3.74 -19.53
C TYR A 177 8.79 -2.62 -18.81
N VAL A 178 8.95 -2.70 -17.48
CA VAL A 178 9.55 -1.65 -16.65
C VAL A 178 10.79 -2.17 -15.91
N GLU A 179 11.72 -1.26 -15.61
CA GLU A 179 12.92 -1.58 -14.83
C GLU A 179 12.61 -1.69 -13.32
N ARG A 180 11.58 -0.98 -12.84
CA ARG A 180 11.12 -1.04 -11.44
C ARG A 180 9.66 -0.63 -11.30
N GLY A 181 9.00 -1.11 -10.25
CA GLY A 181 7.61 -0.73 -9.94
C GLY A 181 7.30 -0.66 -8.46
N VAL A 182 6.41 0.25 -8.08
CA VAL A 182 5.92 0.40 -6.70
C VAL A 182 4.40 0.46 -6.70
N GLY A 183 3.75 -0.37 -5.88
CA GLY A 183 2.32 -0.28 -5.58
C GLY A 183 2.08 0.33 -4.21
N ILE A 184 1.08 1.19 -4.09
CA ILE A 184 0.64 1.78 -2.82
C ILE A 184 -0.80 1.38 -2.56
N ASP A 185 -1.07 0.86 -1.37
CA ASP A 185 -2.42 0.60 -0.89
C ASP A 185 -2.54 0.94 0.59
N SER A 186 -3.74 1.33 1.04
CA SER A 186 -4.01 1.64 2.44
C SER A 186 -4.21 0.36 3.27
N SER A 187 -4.63 -0.73 2.62
CA SER A 187 -4.92 -2.03 3.21
C SER A 187 -3.67 -2.91 3.30
N ALA A 188 -3.23 -3.20 4.53
CA ALA A 188 -2.14 -4.13 4.79
C ALA A 188 -2.45 -5.56 4.29
N ASP A 189 -3.73 -5.93 4.26
CA ASP A 189 -4.17 -7.25 3.80
C ASP A 189 -4.05 -7.38 2.28
N MET A 190 -4.47 -6.36 1.52
CA MET A 190 -4.29 -6.31 0.06
C MET A 190 -2.81 -6.39 -0.32
N LEU A 191 -1.96 -5.65 0.39
CA LEU A 191 -0.52 -5.69 0.19
C LEU A 191 0.10 -7.05 0.51
N THR A 192 -0.49 -7.81 1.44
CA THR A 192 -0.04 -9.17 1.73
C THR A 192 -0.30 -10.10 0.55
N LEU A 193 -1.51 -10.03 -0.03
CA LEU A 193 -1.85 -10.79 -1.24
C LEU A 193 -0.98 -10.33 -2.42
N ALA A 194 -0.86 -9.03 -2.66
CA ALA A 194 -0.04 -8.49 -3.72
C ALA A 194 1.42 -8.96 -3.66
N ARG A 195 2.02 -9.06 -2.47
CA ARG A 195 3.37 -9.62 -2.32
C ARG A 195 3.46 -11.08 -2.76
N SER A 196 2.44 -11.89 -2.44
CA SER A 196 2.41 -13.30 -2.85
C SER A 196 2.32 -13.41 -4.37
N GLU A 197 1.36 -12.71 -4.96
CA GLU A 197 1.10 -12.74 -6.41
C GLU A 197 2.30 -12.23 -7.23
N LEU A 198 2.96 -11.16 -6.78
CA LEU A 198 4.15 -10.62 -7.45
C LEU A 198 5.36 -11.54 -7.31
N ALA A 199 5.49 -12.27 -6.20
CA ALA A 199 6.56 -13.25 -6.01
C ALA A 199 6.38 -14.43 -6.97
N ASP A 200 5.15 -14.93 -7.12
CA ASP A 200 4.82 -16.03 -8.03
C ASP A 200 5.03 -15.65 -9.50
N ALA A 201 4.79 -14.37 -9.85
CA ALA A 201 5.06 -13.81 -11.16
C ALA A 201 6.54 -13.48 -11.43
N GLY A 202 7.45 -13.72 -10.48
CA GLY A 202 8.89 -13.45 -10.63
C GLY A 202 9.27 -11.96 -10.60
N GLY A 203 8.42 -11.10 -10.06
CA GLY A 203 8.55 -9.64 -10.06
C GLY A 203 9.51 -9.08 -9.00
N SER A 204 10.77 -9.52 -8.95
CA SER A 204 11.75 -9.07 -7.94
C SER A 204 12.05 -7.56 -7.97
N HIS A 205 11.80 -6.90 -9.10
CA HIS A 205 11.91 -5.45 -9.31
C HIS A 205 10.62 -4.68 -8.97
N LEU A 206 9.58 -5.38 -8.55
CA LEU A 206 8.29 -4.83 -8.15
C LEU A 206 8.14 -4.89 -6.64
N GLN A 207 7.65 -3.82 -6.06
CA GLN A 207 7.44 -3.70 -4.62
C GLN A 207 6.05 -3.18 -4.35
N VAL A 208 5.50 -3.53 -3.19
CA VAL A 208 4.31 -2.87 -2.68
C VAL A 208 4.62 -2.24 -1.32
N ARG A 209 3.97 -1.12 -1.04
CA ARG A 209 4.19 -0.29 0.15
C ARG A 209 2.83 0.12 0.70
N ARG A 210 2.74 0.21 2.01
CA ARG A 210 1.57 0.79 2.64
C ARG A 210 1.61 2.30 2.52
N GLY A 211 0.49 2.89 2.13
CA GLY A 211 0.37 4.34 2.05
C GLY A 211 -1.05 4.79 1.71
N ASP A 212 -1.26 6.09 1.84
CA ASP A 212 -2.50 6.74 1.46
C ASP A 212 -2.29 7.43 0.11
N VAL A 213 -3.23 7.24 -0.82
CA VAL A 213 -3.22 7.90 -2.13
C VAL A 213 -3.31 9.42 -2.03
N TYR A 214 -3.80 9.96 -0.91
CA TYR A 214 -3.78 11.41 -0.61
C TYR A 214 -2.46 11.92 -0.06
N ASN A 215 -1.56 11.04 0.38
CA ASN A 215 -0.29 11.41 0.98
C ASN A 215 0.82 10.45 0.56
N VAL A 216 1.22 10.56 -0.70
CA VAL A 216 2.27 9.72 -1.27
C VAL A 216 3.64 10.27 -0.85
N PRO A 217 4.54 9.45 -0.29
CA PRO A 217 5.87 9.91 0.12
C PRO A 217 6.62 10.63 -1.01
N LYS A 218 7.21 11.78 -0.68
CA LYS A 218 8.01 12.57 -1.62
C LYS A 218 9.37 11.91 -1.84
N GLY A 219 9.92 12.07 -3.05
CA GLY A 219 11.32 11.77 -3.35
C GLY A 219 11.51 10.99 -4.65
N GLU A 220 10.73 9.93 -4.86
CA GLU A 220 10.79 9.14 -6.08
C GLU A 220 9.87 9.73 -7.16
N LYS A 221 10.35 9.70 -8.41
CA LYS A 221 9.57 10.07 -9.60
C LYS A 221 9.33 8.83 -10.46
N TYR A 222 8.21 8.81 -11.18
CA TYR A 222 7.80 7.66 -11.99
C TYR A 222 7.40 8.10 -13.40
N ASP A 223 7.74 7.27 -14.38
CA ASP A 223 7.45 7.54 -15.80
C ASP A 223 6.00 7.23 -16.15
N LEU A 224 5.42 6.21 -15.51
CA LEU A 224 4.01 5.86 -15.58
C LEU A 224 3.42 5.81 -14.17
N ILE A 225 2.26 6.42 -13.97
CA ILE A 225 1.47 6.29 -12.74
C ILE A 225 0.10 5.78 -13.13
N VAL A 226 -0.40 4.74 -12.47
CA VAL A 226 -1.71 4.14 -12.78
C VAL A 226 -2.65 4.31 -11.59
N LEU A 227 -3.90 4.66 -11.87
CA LEU A 227 -5.04 4.60 -10.95
C LEU A 227 -6.14 3.79 -11.62
N HIS A 228 -6.29 2.52 -11.23
CA HIS A 228 -7.27 1.62 -11.83
C HIS A 228 -8.36 1.29 -10.81
N GLN A 229 -9.60 1.72 -11.08
CA GLN A 229 -10.76 1.54 -10.20
C GLN A 229 -10.57 2.10 -8.79
N VAL A 230 -10.03 3.33 -8.71
CA VAL A 230 -9.71 3.97 -7.43
C VAL A 230 -10.54 5.22 -7.20
N LEU A 231 -10.71 6.08 -8.21
CA LEU A 231 -11.21 7.43 -7.99
C LEU A 231 -12.67 7.45 -7.55
N HIS A 232 -13.48 6.47 -7.96
CA HIS A 232 -14.87 6.37 -7.51
C HIS A 232 -15.02 6.06 -6.01
N PHE A 233 -13.99 5.53 -5.35
CA PHE A 233 -13.94 5.31 -3.89
C PHE A 233 -13.46 6.54 -3.08
N LEU A 234 -12.92 7.57 -3.73
CA LEU A 234 -12.20 8.65 -3.05
C LEU A 234 -13.08 9.86 -2.76
N GLU A 235 -13.14 10.37 -1.54
CA GLU A 235 -13.89 11.61 -1.24
C GLU A 235 -13.39 12.81 -2.05
N THR A 236 -12.08 12.94 -2.25
CA THR A 236 -11.45 14.06 -3.01
C THR A 236 -10.52 13.57 -4.13
N PRO A 237 -11.04 13.12 -5.29
CA PRO A 237 -10.24 12.57 -6.40
C PRO A 237 -9.14 13.50 -6.91
N GLN A 238 -9.39 14.81 -6.92
CA GLN A 238 -8.41 15.82 -7.35
C GLN A 238 -7.14 15.82 -6.50
N LEU A 239 -7.26 15.55 -5.20
CA LEU A 239 -6.09 15.47 -4.33
C LEU A 239 -5.22 14.27 -4.69
N ALA A 240 -5.82 13.12 -5.01
CA ALA A 240 -5.07 11.95 -5.47
C ALA A 240 -4.40 12.18 -6.83
N LEU A 241 -5.10 12.84 -7.76
CA LEU A 241 -4.50 13.27 -9.03
C LEU A 241 -3.35 14.26 -8.83
N GLN A 242 -3.47 15.17 -7.86
CA GLN A 242 -2.40 16.10 -7.51
C GLN A 242 -1.20 15.39 -6.87
N GLN A 243 -1.41 14.37 -6.05
CA GLN A 243 -0.34 13.50 -5.56
C GLN A 243 0.31 12.72 -6.71
N ALA A 244 -0.47 12.10 -7.59
CA ALA A 244 0.07 11.42 -8.77
C ALA A 244 0.94 12.39 -9.60
N ARG A 245 0.44 13.60 -9.88
CA ARG A 245 1.19 14.65 -10.57
C ARG A 245 2.50 15.03 -9.86
N GLN A 246 2.48 15.16 -8.53
CA GLN A 246 3.67 15.48 -7.75
C GLN A 246 4.73 14.38 -7.85
N GLN A 247 4.35 13.14 -8.12
CA GLN A 247 5.23 11.99 -8.23
C GLN A 247 5.59 11.67 -9.69
N LEU A 248 4.97 12.36 -10.64
CA LEU A 248 5.23 12.15 -12.06
C LEU A 248 6.61 12.71 -12.46
N ALA A 249 7.38 11.91 -13.17
CA ALA A 249 8.60 12.34 -13.85
C ALA A 249 8.28 13.34 -14.96
N ASP A 250 9.29 14.06 -15.45
CA ASP A 250 9.11 14.96 -16.58
C ASP A 250 8.91 14.15 -17.87
N GLY A 251 7.89 14.50 -18.64
CA GLY A 251 7.45 13.70 -19.78
C GLY A 251 6.71 12.40 -19.40
N GLY A 252 6.47 12.13 -18.12
CA GLY A 252 5.72 10.95 -17.67
C GLY A 252 4.23 11.00 -18.03
N ARG A 253 3.53 9.89 -17.80
CA ARG A 253 2.08 9.74 -18.00
C ARG A 253 1.37 9.25 -16.75
N ILE A 254 0.16 9.74 -16.52
CA ILE A 254 -0.78 9.18 -15.56
C ILE A 254 -1.89 8.50 -16.36
N LEU A 255 -2.14 7.22 -16.12
CA LEU A 255 -3.24 6.46 -16.70
C LEU A 255 -4.31 6.23 -15.64
N VAL A 256 -5.48 6.82 -15.84
CA VAL A 256 -6.66 6.60 -15.01
C VAL A 256 -7.60 5.68 -15.76
N VAL A 257 -8.10 4.64 -15.09
CA VAL A 257 -9.05 3.67 -15.64
C VAL A 257 -10.19 3.51 -14.66
N ASP A 258 -11.39 3.93 -15.04
CA ASP A 258 -12.53 3.95 -14.12
C ASP A 258 -13.87 3.85 -14.87
N LEU A 259 -14.94 3.64 -14.11
CA LEU A 259 -16.29 3.41 -14.63
C LEU A 259 -16.88 4.66 -15.30
N GLU A 260 -17.60 4.46 -16.41
CA GLU A 260 -18.52 5.46 -16.96
C GLU A 260 -19.71 5.70 -16.00
N PRO A 261 -20.35 6.89 -15.97
CA PRO A 261 -21.52 7.11 -15.13
C PRO A 261 -22.64 6.08 -15.36
N HIS A 262 -23.22 5.59 -14.27
CA HIS A 262 -24.27 4.58 -14.30
C HIS A 262 -25.25 4.71 -13.12
N ASP A 263 -26.39 4.05 -13.21
CA ASP A 263 -27.49 4.15 -12.22
C ASP A 263 -27.58 2.94 -11.27
N LEU A 264 -26.58 2.05 -11.26
CA LEU A 264 -26.53 0.87 -10.39
C LEU A 264 -26.26 1.23 -8.91
N GLU A 265 -27.30 1.69 -8.20
CA GLU A 265 -27.21 2.16 -6.80
C GLU A 265 -26.75 1.10 -5.78
N PHE A 266 -26.96 -0.19 -6.06
CA PHE A 266 -26.49 -1.25 -5.16
C PHE A 266 -24.96 -1.20 -4.94
N LEU A 267 -24.20 -0.63 -5.90
CA LEU A 267 -22.75 -0.43 -5.75
C LEU A 267 -22.40 0.58 -4.64
N ARG A 268 -23.28 1.54 -4.31
CA ARG A 268 -23.09 2.40 -3.13
C ARG A 268 -23.39 1.66 -1.83
N GLU A 269 -24.51 0.93 -1.81
CA GLU A 269 -25.05 0.31 -0.60
C GLU A 269 -24.24 -0.92 -0.16
N GLU A 270 -23.82 -1.74 -1.12
CA GLU A 270 -23.20 -3.04 -0.87
C GLU A 270 -21.67 -3.02 -1.08
N HIS A 271 -21.18 -2.08 -1.89
CA HIS A 271 -19.77 -2.07 -2.35
C HIS A 271 -19.02 -0.78 -2.05
N ALA A 272 -19.63 0.11 -1.26
CA ALA A 272 -19.02 1.35 -0.77
C ALA A 272 -18.52 2.31 -1.87
N HIS A 273 -19.10 2.25 -3.07
CA HIS A 273 -18.85 3.26 -4.09
C HIS A 273 -19.31 4.63 -3.57
N LEU A 274 -18.42 5.61 -3.54
CA LEU A 274 -18.81 7.00 -3.27
C LEU A 274 -19.39 7.68 -4.51
N ARG A 275 -19.00 7.20 -5.70
CA ARG A 275 -19.49 7.65 -7.01
C ARG A 275 -19.85 6.45 -7.89
N LEU A 276 -20.89 6.61 -8.68
CA LEU A 276 -21.36 5.62 -9.65
C LEU A 276 -20.82 5.98 -11.03
N GLY A 277 -19.49 5.86 -11.17
CA GLY A 277 -18.75 6.28 -12.36
C GLY A 277 -18.37 7.76 -12.38
N ILE A 278 -17.61 8.14 -13.41
CA ILE A 278 -17.00 9.47 -13.58
C ILE A 278 -17.28 9.98 -14.98
N SER A 279 -17.96 11.13 -15.09
CA SER A 279 -18.27 11.73 -16.40
C SER A 279 -17.02 12.35 -17.03
N LEU A 280 -17.05 12.51 -18.36
CA LEU A 280 -15.99 13.22 -19.09
C LEU A 280 -15.85 14.67 -18.61
N GLU A 281 -16.95 15.37 -18.29
CA GLU A 281 -16.86 16.74 -17.78
C GLU A 281 -16.22 16.81 -16.39
N GLN A 282 -16.58 15.86 -15.51
CA GLN A 282 -15.99 15.77 -14.17
C GLN A 282 -14.49 15.52 -14.25
N MET A 283 -14.06 14.55 -15.05
CA MET A 283 -12.64 14.25 -15.24
C MET A 283 -11.90 15.45 -15.87
N SER A 284 -12.48 16.11 -16.87
CA SER A 284 -11.89 17.30 -17.48
C SER A 284 -11.66 18.40 -16.45
N SER A 285 -12.63 18.66 -15.56
CA SER A 285 -12.50 19.64 -14.47
C SER A 285 -11.33 19.30 -13.56
N TRP A 286 -11.19 18.03 -13.18
CA TRP A 286 -10.11 17.58 -12.28
C TRP A 286 -8.73 17.66 -12.94
N ILE A 287 -8.63 17.34 -14.23
CA ILE A 287 -7.41 17.47 -15.02
C ILE A 287 -6.97 18.95 -15.03
N ASP A 288 -7.88 19.87 -15.32
CA ASP A 288 -7.59 21.30 -15.35
C ASP A 288 -7.20 21.85 -13.97
N GLU A 289 -7.94 21.50 -12.91
CA GLU A 289 -7.68 21.91 -11.52
C GLU A 289 -6.31 21.42 -10.99
N THR A 290 -5.75 20.37 -11.59
CA THR A 290 -4.49 19.78 -11.16
C THR A 290 -3.32 20.12 -12.06
N ASP A 291 -3.45 21.06 -13.00
CA ASP A 291 -2.41 21.41 -13.98
C ASP A 291 -1.91 20.18 -14.78
N LEU A 292 -2.84 19.29 -15.10
CA LEU A 292 -2.63 18.17 -16.02
C LEU A 292 -3.22 18.53 -17.39
N GLU A 293 -2.88 17.75 -18.41
CA GLU A 293 -3.46 17.83 -19.74
C GLU A 293 -3.77 16.44 -20.29
N LEU A 294 -4.89 16.31 -20.99
CA LEU A 294 -5.31 15.07 -21.63
C LEU A 294 -4.44 14.78 -22.85
N VAL A 295 -3.81 13.60 -22.87
CA VAL A 295 -3.02 13.08 -23.99
C VAL A 295 -3.89 12.19 -24.87
N GLN A 296 -4.62 11.27 -24.25
CA GLN A 296 -5.46 10.31 -24.95
C GLN A 296 -6.66 9.92 -24.09
N LEU A 297 -7.81 9.74 -24.74
CA LEU A 297 -9.03 9.17 -24.16
C LEU A 297 -9.40 7.89 -24.92
N ALA A 298 -9.79 6.86 -24.19
CA ALA A 298 -10.45 5.68 -24.75
C ALA A 298 -11.66 5.31 -23.91
N GLN A 299 -12.61 4.65 -24.56
CA GLN A 299 -13.75 4.00 -23.93
C GLN A 299 -13.76 2.54 -24.37
N ILE A 300 -14.11 1.66 -23.45
CA ILE A 300 -14.38 0.26 -23.71
C ILE A 300 -15.84 0.04 -23.35
N GLU A 301 -16.65 -0.23 -24.38
CA GLU A 301 -18.07 -0.52 -24.23
C GLU A 301 -18.29 -2.03 -24.06
N PRO A 302 -19.32 -2.44 -23.30
CA PRO A 302 -19.73 -3.84 -23.24
C PRO A 302 -20.14 -4.38 -24.61
N GLY A 303 -20.01 -5.70 -24.79
CA GLY A 303 -20.63 -6.39 -25.92
C GLY A 303 -22.15 -6.20 -25.94
N LYS A 304 -22.75 -6.19 -27.13
CA LYS A 304 -24.17 -5.81 -27.36
C LYS A 304 -25.22 -6.60 -26.56
N ASP A 305 -24.86 -7.72 -25.94
CA ASP A 305 -25.79 -8.65 -25.29
C ASP A 305 -25.74 -8.61 -23.75
N ASP A 306 -24.85 -7.83 -23.12
CA ASP A 306 -24.65 -7.82 -21.67
C ASP A 306 -25.10 -6.51 -21.01
N LYS A 307 -26.38 -6.45 -20.63
CA LYS A 307 -27.00 -5.26 -20.00
C LYS A 307 -26.53 -4.98 -18.56
N GLU A 308 -25.84 -5.92 -17.93
CA GLU A 308 -25.31 -5.77 -16.57
C GLU A 308 -23.83 -5.34 -16.58
N ILE A 309 -23.21 -5.25 -17.75
CA ILE A 309 -21.81 -4.86 -17.89
C ILE A 309 -21.70 -3.35 -18.12
N LEU A 310 -20.84 -2.70 -17.33
CA LEU A 310 -20.55 -1.28 -17.36
C LEU A 310 -19.40 -0.97 -18.30
N SER A 311 -19.52 0.14 -19.02
CA SER A 311 -18.43 0.71 -19.80
C SER A 311 -17.33 1.26 -18.89
N VAL A 312 -16.12 1.29 -19.42
CA VAL A 312 -14.93 1.81 -18.73
C VAL A 312 -14.28 2.88 -19.59
N PHE A 313 -13.90 4.00 -18.97
CA PHE A 313 -13.07 5.03 -19.58
C PHE A 313 -11.61 4.87 -19.15
N LEU A 314 -10.71 5.18 -20.09
CA LEU A 314 -9.28 5.28 -19.86
C LEU A 314 -8.81 6.67 -20.27
N TRP A 315 -8.26 7.41 -19.32
CA TRP A 315 -7.67 8.73 -19.53
C TRP A 315 -6.16 8.65 -19.34
N LEU A 316 -5.41 8.93 -20.40
CA LEU A 316 -3.97 9.14 -20.33
C LEU A 316 -3.71 10.64 -20.27
N VAL A 317 -3.06 11.09 -19.20
CA VAL A 317 -2.79 12.51 -18.95
C VAL A 317 -1.32 12.74 -18.65
N THR A 318 -0.85 13.97 -18.82
CA THR A 318 0.52 14.39 -18.47
C THR A 318 0.52 15.76 -17.80
N LYS A 319 1.69 16.23 -17.33
CA LYS A 319 1.80 17.59 -16.80
C LYS A 319 1.60 18.58 -17.93
N LYS A 320 0.78 19.61 -17.70
CA LYS A 320 0.65 20.73 -18.62
C LYS A 320 2.00 21.45 -18.73
N ASN A 321 2.52 21.63 -19.95
CA ASN A 321 3.73 22.41 -20.16
C ASN A 321 3.46 23.88 -19.81
N SER A 322 4.23 24.40 -18.86
CA SER A 322 4.21 25.83 -18.47
C SER A 322 5.05 26.67 -19.42
#